data_AF-A0A497LIP7-F1
#
_entry.id   AF-A0A497LIP7-F1
#
_cell.length_a   1.000
_cell.length_b   1.000
_cell.length_c   1.000
_cell.angle_alpha   90.00
_cell.angle_beta   90.00
_cell.angle_gamma   90.00
#
_symmetry.space_group_name_H-M   'P 1'
#
loop_
_entity.id
_entity.type
_entity.pdbx_description
1 polymer ?
#
loop_
_entity_poly.entity_id
_entity_poly.type
_entity_poly.pdbx_seq_one_letter_code
_entity_poly.pdbx_strand_id
1 'polypeptide(L)'
;MKWKCAFTLLLVIFLTFASIEFAFQPLKAQCEESSVDTPYVICKKTELMEIRYAPTGDLLEKSVSVRIEIYNNGSSPVSLKVIDRVASINSSTLTVLYGTPEPTRVLRNFGNLTKLIWENVTVDGGKTVRYRYTAESLRKIPIEVNTTLLVNGKPAYINESSGIYSVNANLSDTIGFQLKIKNVQQPLYTSYNRTAVQPLLCTTSLALSNDYFSGIRTSPKANSTTALAGKTVMTWITFLGNETQTLNASASVTDVGAWGAVTLDPITIQISSSSETLKSYFENMISSLNYTIELMEGFADSSGELSTQTSEMAQALGEIANVTSGLGENATDLVQTLFFIGDMLNFMDQTLNFTQTYLQFANVSIVDFMSDSRTQEFLYNNPDLSVYLYNAIGNITTAYQLINMTRYGNETVPGLV
;
A
#
# COMPACT_ATOMS: atom_id res chain seq x y z
N MET A 1 -13.58 -15.40 -33.47
CA MET A 1 -13.71 -14.16 -32.67
C MET A 1 -13.50 -14.37 -31.15
N LYS A 2 -13.78 -15.56 -30.59
CA LYS A 2 -13.59 -15.88 -29.16
C LYS A 2 -12.15 -16.05 -28.66
N TRP A 3 -11.18 -16.21 -29.56
CA TRP A 3 -9.77 -16.46 -29.18
C TRP A 3 -8.98 -15.18 -28.86
N LYS A 4 -9.43 -14.02 -29.36
CA LYS A 4 -8.78 -12.72 -29.10
C LYS A 4 -9.05 -12.17 -27.70
N CYS A 5 -10.19 -12.51 -27.08
CA CYS A 5 -10.55 -12.07 -25.72
C CYS A 5 -9.80 -12.81 -24.61
N ALA A 6 -9.50 -14.10 -24.78
CA ALA A 6 -8.72 -14.86 -23.79
C ALA A 6 -7.27 -14.38 -23.73
N PHE A 7 -6.69 -14.01 -24.87
CA PHE A 7 -5.32 -13.48 -24.95
C PHE A 7 -5.20 -12.06 -24.40
N THR A 8 -6.24 -11.23 -24.53
CA THR A 8 -6.27 -9.87 -23.94
C THR A 8 -6.51 -9.90 -22.43
N LEU A 9 -7.30 -10.85 -21.91
CA LEU A 9 -7.52 -11.00 -20.46
C LEU A 9 -6.24 -11.48 -19.73
N LEU A 10 -5.48 -12.39 -20.36
CA LEU A 10 -4.21 -12.89 -19.82
C LEU A 10 -3.11 -11.81 -19.84
N LEU A 11 -3.12 -10.95 -20.86
CA LEU A 11 -2.23 -9.79 -20.98
C LEU A 11 -2.54 -8.70 -19.96
N VAL A 12 -3.81 -8.48 -19.61
CA VAL A 12 -4.24 -7.47 -18.61
C VAL A 12 -3.89 -7.90 -17.18
N ILE A 13 -3.98 -9.20 -16.86
CA ILE A 13 -3.55 -9.73 -15.55
C ILE A 13 -2.01 -9.64 -15.40
N PHE A 14 -1.27 -9.91 -16.48
CA PHE A 14 0.20 -9.72 -16.51
C PHE A 14 0.60 -8.23 -16.41
N LEU A 15 -0.20 -7.32 -17.01
CA LEU A 15 0.00 -5.87 -16.92
C LEU A 15 -0.33 -5.33 -15.52
N THR A 16 -1.21 -5.97 -14.75
CA THR A 16 -1.58 -5.50 -13.40
C THR A 16 -0.56 -5.85 -12.32
N PHE A 17 0.21 -6.92 -12.51
CA PHE A 17 1.41 -7.17 -11.67
C PHE A 17 2.59 -6.26 -12.05
N ALA A 18 2.59 -5.69 -13.25
CA ALA A 18 3.52 -4.62 -13.61
C ALA A 18 3.14 -3.26 -13.02
N SER A 19 1.92 -3.08 -12.48
CA SER A 19 1.43 -1.83 -11.88
C SER A 19 1.37 -1.81 -10.34
N ILE A 20 1.65 -2.92 -9.65
CA ILE A 20 2.29 -2.81 -8.33
C ILE A 20 3.77 -2.52 -8.58
N GLU A 21 4.04 -1.47 -9.35
CA GLU A 21 5.25 -0.74 -9.10
C GLU A 21 5.02 -0.18 -7.70
N PHE A 22 5.67 -0.78 -6.71
CA PHE A 22 6.34 0.06 -5.73
C PHE A 22 6.86 1.23 -6.54
N ALA A 23 6.29 2.42 -6.34
CA ALA A 23 6.85 3.65 -6.87
C ALA A 23 8.20 3.80 -6.17
N PHE A 24 9.16 2.97 -6.57
CA PHE A 24 10.55 3.24 -6.41
C PHE A 24 10.69 4.55 -7.13
N GLN A 25 11.02 5.57 -6.34
CA GLN A 25 11.58 6.78 -6.89
C GLN A 25 12.56 6.35 -7.99
N PRO A 26 12.56 7.01 -9.17
CA PRO A 26 13.67 6.83 -10.09
C PRO A 26 14.95 6.92 -9.27
N LEU A 27 15.98 6.12 -9.60
CA LEU A 27 17.33 6.23 -9.05
C LEU A 27 17.81 7.68 -9.21
N LYS A 28 17.42 8.54 -8.28
CA LYS A 28 18.09 9.77 -7.93
C LYS A 28 18.78 9.40 -6.64
N ALA A 29 20.10 9.33 -6.70
CA ALA A 29 20.86 9.46 -5.48
C ALA A 29 20.30 10.68 -4.74
N GLN A 30 19.99 10.51 -3.46
CA GLN A 30 19.93 11.66 -2.56
C GLN A 30 21.15 12.52 -2.86
N CYS A 31 20.95 13.80 -3.16
CA CYS A 31 22.02 14.77 -3.00
C CYS A 31 22.25 14.91 -1.49
N GLU A 32 22.88 13.91 -0.88
CA GLU A 32 23.71 14.16 0.27
C GLU A 32 25.07 14.58 -0.29
N GLU A 33 25.46 15.81 0.00
CA GLU A 33 26.83 16.29 -0.16
C GLU A 33 27.76 15.35 0.64
N SER A 34 28.23 14.29 -0.02
CA SER A 34 29.33 13.49 0.46
C SER A 34 30.29 13.26 -0.70
N SER A 35 31.45 13.89 -0.56
CA SER A 35 32.55 13.97 -1.51
C SER A 35 33.31 12.63 -1.63
N VAL A 36 32.66 11.59 -2.16
CA VAL A 36 33.30 10.32 -2.54
C VAL A 36 32.68 9.79 -3.83
N ASP A 37 33.53 9.52 -4.84
CA ASP A 37 33.24 9.01 -6.20
C ASP A 37 31.89 8.28 -6.36
N THR A 38 30.89 8.99 -6.88
CA THR A 38 29.66 8.34 -7.35
C THR A 38 29.96 7.60 -8.65
N PRO A 39 29.65 6.30 -8.76
CA PRO A 39 29.97 5.53 -9.96
C PRO A 39 29.23 6.08 -11.17
N TYR A 40 29.94 6.22 -12.30
CA TYR A 40 29.40 6.74 -13.57
C TYR A 40 28.17 5.95 -14.07
N VAL A 41 28.11 4.66 -13.73
CA VAL A 41 26.98 3.77 -14.06
C VAL A 41 26.56 2.98 -12.83
N ILE A 42 25.26 2.96 -12.55
CA ILE A 42 24.65 2.15 -11.49
C ILE A 42 23.77 1.09 -12.14
N CYS A 43 23.92 -0.16 -11.70
CA CYS A 43 23.08 -1.29 -12.14
C CYS A 43 22.34 -1.88 -10.93
N LYS A 44 21.01 -1.92 -10.99
CA LYS A 44 20.14 -2.54 -9.97
C LYS A 44 19.43 -3.72 -10.59
N LYS A 45 19.49 -4.89 -9.93
CA LYS A 45 18.68 -6.06 -10.26
C LYS A 45 17.65 -6.29 -9.16
N THR A 46 16.41 -6.49 -9.55
CA THR A 46 15.32 -6.94 -8.68
C THR A 46 14.79 -8.26 -9.23
N GLU A 47 14.63 -9.24 -8.34
CA GLU A 47 14.16 -10.57 -8.67
C GLU A 47 13.02 -10.95 -7.73
N LEU A 48 11.91 -11.40 -8.32
CA LEU A 48 10.71 -11.82 -7.62
C LEU A 48 10.34 -13.23 -8.07
N MET A 49 10.10 -14.14 -7.13
CA MET A 49 9.48 -15.42 -7.44
C MET A 49 7.97 -15.25 -7.35
N GLU A 50 7.27 -15.47 -8.45
CA GLU A 50 5.82 -15.41 -8.51
C GLU A 50 5.25 -16.82 -8.53
N ILE A 51 4.29 -17.08 -7.64
CA ILE A 51 3.73 -18.40 -7.43
C ILE A 51 2.22 -18.28 -7.42
N ARG A 52 1.56 -19.15 -8.18
CA ARG A 52 0.10 -19.24 -8.21
C ARG A 52 -0.33 -20.58 -7.64
N TYR A 53 -1.17 -20.52 -6.63
CA TYR A 53 -1.78 -21.67 -5.99
C TYR A 53 -3.26 -21.72 -6.36
N ALA A 54 -3.77 -22.93 -6.60
CA ALA A 54 -5.20 -23.16 -6.61
C ALA A 54 -5.81 -22.79 -5.25
N PRO A 55 -7.11 -22.47 -5.20
CA PRO A 55 -7.85 -22.34 -3.94
C PRO A 55 -7.77 -23.58 -3.03
N THR A 56 -7.44 -24.76 -3.58
CA THR A 56 -7.19 -26.00 -2.84
C THR A 56 -5.83 -26.03 -2.14
N GLY A 57 -4.91 -25.14 -2.50
CA GLY A 57 -3.51 -25.14 -2.07
C GLY A 57 -2.55 -25.82 -3.05
N ASP A 58 -3.05 -26.40 -4.15
CA ASP A 58 -2.19 -27.04 -5.16
C ASP A 58 -1.38 -26.01 -5.96
N LEU A 59 -0.12 -26.34 -6.26
CA LEU A 59 0.74 -25.46 -7.05
C LEU A 59 0.32 -25.48 -8.53
N LEU A 60 -0.03 -24.32 -9.09
CA LEU A 60 -0.41 -24.17 -10.50
C LEU A 60 0.75 -23.66 -11.35
N GLU A 61 1.41 -22.62 -10.87
CA GLU A 61 2.46 -21.93 -11.63
C GLU A 61 3.54 -21.43 -10.69
N LYS A 62 4.79 -21.46 -11.15
CA LYS A 62 5.94 -20.94 -10.43
C LYS A 62 6.93 -20.33 -11.42
N SER A 63 7.08 -19.02 -11.37
CA SER A 63 7.94 -18.27 -12.28
C SER A 63 8.86 -17.31 -11.51
N VAL A 64 9.86 -16.81 -12.20
CA VAL A 64 10.73 -15.73 -11.72
C VAL A 64 10.53 -14.55 -12.64
N SER A 65 10.27 -13.39 -12.07
CA SER A 65 10.26 -12.09 -12.74
C SER A 65 11.52 -11.33 -12.36
N VAL A 66 12.26 -10.86 -13.36
CA VAL A 66 13.50 -10.11 -13.17
C VAL A 66 13.40 -8.75 -13.84
N ARG A 67 13.79 -7.72 -13.11
CA ARG A 67 13.94 -6.34 -13.58
C ARG A 67 15.38 -5.90 -13.37
N ILE A 68 16.02 -5.44 -14.44
CA ILE A 68 17.37 -4.86 -14.42
C ILE A 68 17.24 -3.40 -14.84
N GLU A 69 17.77 -2.49 -14.03
CA GLU A 69 17.79 -1.06 -14.30
C GLU A 69 19.22 -0.56 -14.31
N ILE A 70 19.58 0.13 -15.38
CA ILE A 70 20.93 0.66 -15.58
C ILE A 70 20.80 2.16 -15.74
N TYR A 71 21.39 2.90 -14.84
CA TYR A 71 21.39 4.36 -14.82
C TYR A 71 22.79 4.89 -15.10
N ASN A 72 22.88 5.85 -16.03
CA ASN A 72 24.11 6.56 -16.33
C ASN A 72 24.08 7.93 -15.63
N ASN A 73 24.89 8.09 -14.59
CA ASN A 73 25.07 9.35 -13.85
C ASN A 73 25.87 10.39 -14.64
N GLY A 74 26.55 9.95 -15.70
CA GLY A 74 27.34 10.81 -16.56
C GLY A 74 26.52 11.69 -17.49
N SER A 75 27.21 12.63 -18.12
CA SER A 75 26.64 13.52 -19.15
C SER A 75 26.75 12.95 -20.57
N SER A 76 27.54 11.92 -20.80
CA SER A 76 27.78 11.33 -22.13
C SER A 76 27.23 9.90 -22.20
N PRO A 77 26.78 9.42 -23.38
CA PRO A 77 26.34 8.05 -23.56
C PRO A 77 27.45 7.04 -23.22
N VAL A 78 27.06 5.91 -22.64
CA VAL A 78 27.95 4.78 -22.35
C VAL A 78 27.43 3.52 -23.00
N SER A 79 28.32 2.74 -23.62
CA SER A 79 27.99 1.42 -24.17
C SER A 79 28.57 0.33 -23.27
N LEU A 80 27.72 -0.63 -22.91
CA LEU A 80 27.96 -1.61 -21.86
C LEU A 80 27.63 -3.01 -22.34
N LYS A 81 28.19 -4.00 -21.65
CA LYS A 81 27.76 -5.40 -21.73
C LYS A 81 27.00 -5.74 -20.45
N VAL A 82 25.76 -6.17 -20.59
CA VAL A 82 24.91 -6.55 -19.45
C VAL A 82 24.85 -8.06 -19.37
N ILE A 83 25.24 -8.61 -18.23
CA ILE A 83 25.26 -10.05 -17.99
C ILE A 83 24.42 -10.32 -16.76
N ASP A 84 23.27 -10.97 -16.95
CA ASP A 84 22.54 -11.53 -15.83
C ASP A 84 22.86 -13.02 -15.63
N ARG A 85 22.90 -13.41 -14.35
CA ARG A 85 23.06 -14.78 -13.89
C ARG A 85 21.83 -15.11 -13.05
N VAL A 86 20.92 -15.90 -13.60
CA VAL A 86 19.68 -16.27 -12.94
C VAL A 86 19.69 -17.76 -12.61
N ALA A 87 19.33 -18.09 -11.37
CA ALA A 87 19.42 -19.43 -10.84
C ALA A 87 18.21 -20.29 -11.19
N SER A 88 18.48 -21.49 -11.68
CA SER A 88 17.56 -22.60 -11.92
C SER A 88 16.25 -22.15 -12.56
N ILE A 89 16.32 -21.59 -13.77
CA ILE A 89 15.14 -21.29 -14.59
C ILE A 89 15.05 -22.26 -15.78
N ASN A 90 13.84 -22.47 -16.28
CA ASN A 90 13.64 -23.09 -17.57
C ASN A 90 13.87 -22.04 -18.67
N SER A 91 15.08 -22.01 -19.22
CA SER A 91 15.45 -21.06 -20.28
C SER A 91 14.62 -21.16 -21.58
N SER A 92 13.81 -22.21 -21.77
CA SER A 92 12.92 -22.33 -22.92
C SER A 92 11.60 -21.57 -22.76
N THR A 93 11.23 -21.20 -21.53
CA THR A 93 10.04 -20.40 -21.21
C THR A 93 10.38 -18.93 -20.96
N LEU A 94 11.63 -18.53 -21.23
CA LEU A 94 12.08 -17.16 -21.12
C LEU A 94 11.24 -16.27 -22.04
N THR A 95 10.61 -15.25 -21.45
CA THR A 95 9.80 -14.27 -22.17
C THR A 95 10.20 -12.87 -21.71
N VAL A 96 10.58 -11.99 -22.63
CA VAL A 96 10.84 -10.58 -22.31
C VAL A 96 9.55 -9.76 -22.34
N LEU A 97 9.45 -8.75 -21.47
CA LEU A 97 8.29 -7.85 -21.48
C LEU A 97 8.29 -7.01 -22.77
N TYR A 98 7.10 -6.68 -23.28
CA TYR A 98 6.95 -5.82 -24.46
C TYR A 98 7.80 -4.54 -24.35
N GLY A 99 8.61 -4.28 -25.39
CA GLY A 99 9.55 -3.16 -25.44
C GLY A 99 10.94 -3.44 -24.84
N THR A 100 11.17 -4.60 -24.22
CA THR A 100 12.51 -5.04 -23.79
C THR A 100 13.20 -5.81 -24.91
N PRO A 101 14.46 -5.49 -25.27
CA PRO A 101 15.23 -6.30 -26.22
C PRO A 101 15.51 -7.71 -25.69
N GLU A 102 15.39 -8.71 -26.56
CA GLU A 102 15.82 -10.09 -26.26
C GLU A 102 17.33 -10.15 -25.96
N PRO A 103 17.78 -11.06 -25.07
CA PRO A 103 19.20 -11.26 -24.83
C PRO A 103 19.89 -11.74 -26.10
N THR A 104 21.00 -11.09 -26.45
CA THR A 104 21.87 -11.46 -27.58
C THR A 104 22.33 -12.92 -27.48
N ARG A 105 22.60 -13.41 -26.26
CA ARG A 105 22.99 -14.80 -26.02
C ARG A 105 22.36 -15.35 -24.74
N VAL A 106 21.88 -16.58 -24.82
CA VAL A 106 21.43 -17.37 -23.68
C VAL A 106 22.34 -18.58 -23.54
N LEU A 107 23.16 -18.62 -22.48
CA LEU A 107 24.03 -19.76 -22.21
C LEU A 107 23.40 -20.64 -21.15
N ARG A 108 22.92 -21.80 -21.61
CA ARG A 108 22.38 -22.89 -20.78
C ARG A 108 23.57 -23.70 -20.26
N ASN A 109 23.50 -24.21 -19.02
CA ASN A 109 24.50 -25.11 -18.39
C ASN A 109 25.71 -24.44 -17.70
N PHE A 110 25.59 -23.23 -17.15
CA PHE A 110 26.60 -22.74 -16.19
C PHE A 110 26.27 -23.24 -14.77
N GLY A 111 26.39 -24.55 -14.55
CA GLY A 111 25.91 -25.20 -13.32
C GLY A 111 24.40 -25.07 -13.18
N ASN A 112 23.93 -24.58 -12.03
CA ASN A 112 22.52 -24.25 -11.79
C ASN A 112 22.14 -22.85 -12.28
N LEU A 113 22.99 -22.15 -13.03
CA LEU A 113 22.72 -20.80 -13.52
C LEU A 113 22.49 -20.80 -15.03
N THR A 114 21.54 -19.97 -15.47
CA THR A 114 21.41 -19.53 -16.86
C THR A 114 22.04 -18.14 -16.98
N LYS A 115 22.90 -17.93 -17.98
CA LYS A 115 23.46 -16.61 -18.27
C LYS A 115 22.72 -15.97 -19.43
N LEU A 116 22.21 -14.77 -19.20
CA LEU A 116 21.59 -13.91 -20.21
C LEU A 116 22.54 -12.76 -20.50
N ILE A 117 22.87 -12.55 -21.78
CA ILE A 117 23.85 -11.55 -22.19
C ILE A 117 23.19 -10.62 -23.21
N TRP A 118 23.21 -9.32 -22.90
CA TRP A 118 22.91 -8.25 -23.84
C TRP A 118 24.22 -7.54 -24.19
N GLU A 119 24.63 -7.64 -25.46
CA GLU A 119 25.80 -6.92 -25.98
C GLU A 119 25.38 -5.50 -26.41
N ASN A 120 26.31 -4.54 -26.31
CA ASN A 120 26.16 -3.18 -26.82
C ASN A 120 24.94 -2.40 -26.26
N VAL A 121 24.65 -2.56 -24.98
CA VAL A 121 23.61 -1.79 -24.28
C VAL A 121 24.08 -0.35 -24.14
N THR A 122 23.44 0.57 -24.86
CA THR A 122 23.77 2.00 -24.80
C THR A 122 22.82 2.73 -23.86
N VAL A 123 23.38 3.51 -22.93
CA VAL A 123 22.63 4.30 -21.95
C VAL A 123 23.08 5.75 -22.07
N ASP A 124 22.19 6.62 -22.55
CA ASP A 124 22.47 8.05 -22.66
C ASP A 124 22.73 8.70 -21.29
N GLY A 125 23.46 9.80 -21.28
CA GLY A 125 23.76 10.54 -20.05
C GLY A 125 22.49 10.99 -19.32
N GLY A 126 22.42 10.77 -18.01
CA GLY A 126 21.26 11.07 -17.17
C GLY A 126 20.01 10.25 -17.49
N LYS A 127 20.14 9.13 -18.24
CA LYS A 127 19.00 8.25 -18.60
C LYS A 127 19.12 6.88 -17.95
N THR A 128 17.97 6.20 -17.87
CA THR A 128 17.84 4.82 -17.38
C THR A 128 17.34 3.92 -18.50
N VAL A 129 17.98 2.77 -18.69
CA VAL A 129 17.45 1.67 -19.51
C VAL A 129 16.97 0.55 -18.60
N ARG A 130 15.87 -0.11 -18.98
CA ARG A 130 15.23 -1.16 -18.20
C ARG A 130 15.09 -2.43 -19.02
N TYR A 131 15.50 -3.56 -18.45
CA TYR A 131 15.26 -4.89 -19.00
C TYR A 131 14.34 -5.65 -18.07
N ARG A 132 13.27 -6.24 -18.61
CA ARG A 132 12.32 -7.06 -17.86
C ARG A 132 12.08 -8.37 -18.58
N TYR A 133 12.16 -9.47 -17.84
CA TYR A 133 11.83 -10.79 -18.37
C TYR A 133 11.25 -11.70 -17.28
N THR A 134 10.52 -12.71 -17.71
CA THR A 134 10.01 -13.80 -16.89
C THR A 134 10.48 -15.15 -17.42
N ALA A 135 10.59 -16.13 -16.53
CA ALA A 135 10.83 -17.52 -16.90
C ALA A 135 10.25 -18.44 -15.83
N GLU A 136 9.86 -19.66 -16.22
CA GLU A 136 9.48 -20.69 -15.25
C GLU A 136 10.66 -20.99 -14.31
N SER A 137 10.38 -21.08 -13.01
CA SER A 137 11.37 -21.35 -11.98
C SER A 137 11.48 -22.85 -11.74
N LEU A 138 12.70 -23.36 -11.66
CA LEU A 138 12.99 -24.72 -11.21
C LEU A 138 13.46 -24.75 -9.75
N ARG A 139 13.53 -23.58 -9.08
CA ARG A 139 13.93 -23.47 -7.67
C ARG A 139 12.86 -24.05 -6.74
N LYS A 140 13.29 -24.58 -5.59
CA LYS A 140 12.37 -24.92 -4.50
C LYS A 140 11.69 -23.64 -4.00
N ILE A 141 10.40 -23.72 -3.73
CA ILE A 141 9.64 -22.62 -3.15
C ILE A 141 10.10 -22.41 -1.70
N PRO A 142 10.46 -21.19 -1.28
CA PRO A 142 11.01 -20.93 0.06
C PRO A 142 9.94 -20.77 1.16
N ILE A 143 8.66 -21.02 0.82
CA ILE A 143 7.53 -20.97 1.74
C ILE A 143 6.69 -22.25 1.64
N GLU A 144 5.97 -22.55 2.71
CA GLU A 144 4.88 -23.52 2.74
C GLU A 144 3.56 -22.75 2.83
N VAL A 145 2.56 -23.19 2.05
CA VAL A 145 1.26 -22.55 1.96
C VAL A 145 0.20 -23.61 2.21
N ASN A 146 -0.70 -23.34 3.16
CA ASN A 146 -1.86 -24.17 3.43
C ASN A 146 -3.12 -23.33 3.33
N THR A 147 -4.06 -23.76 2.48
CA THR A 147 -5.31 -23.06 2.23
C THR A 147 -6.48 -23.91 2.74
N THR A 148 -7.39 -23.28 3.47
CA THR A 148 -8.65 -23.89 3.89
C THR A 148 -9.80 -22.99 3.46
N LEU A 149 -10.74 -23.54 2.70
CA LEU A 149 -11.98 -22.88 2.34
C LEU A 149 -13.06 -23.22 3.37
N LEU A 150 -13.82 -22.22 3.78
CA LEU A 150 -14.90 -22.32 4.75
C LEU A 150 -16.21 -21.83 4.12
N VAL A 151 -17.30 -22.56 4.29
CA VAL A 151 -18.67 -22.08 4.03
C VAL A 151 -19.38 -21.99 5.36
N ASN A 152 -19.83 -20.79 5.75
CA ASN A 152 -20.45 -20.51 7.04
C ASN A 152 -19.59 -21.03 8.24
N GLY A 153 -18.28 -20.85 8.14
CA GLY A 153 -17.31 -21.25 9.16
C GLY A 153 -16.93 -22.74 9.18
N LYS A 154 -17.50 -23.58 8.30
CA LYS A 154 -17.18 -25.01 8.21
C LYS A 154 -16.33 -25.31 6.98
N PRO A 155 -15.32 -26.19 7.06
CA PRO A 155 -14.53 -26.61 5.90
C PRO A 155 -15.43 -27.08 4.75
N ALA A 156 -15.16 -26.57 3.56
CA ALA A 156 -15.89 -26.87 2.35
C ALA A 156 -14.99 -27.50 1.29
N TYR A 157 -15.56 -28.40 0.51
CA TYR A 157 -14.85 -29.03 -0.61
C TYR A 157 -14.89 -28.13 -1.85
N ILE A 158 -13.75 -28.02 -2.52
CA ILE A 158 -13.62 -27.28 -3.78
C ILE A 158 -13.71 -28.27 -4.93
N ASN A 159 -14.66 -28.03 -5.83
CA ASN A 159 -14.79 -28.76 -7.08
C ASN A 159 -13.89 -28.11 -8.14
N GLU A 160 -13.01 -28.92 -8.73
CA GLU A 160 -12.22 -28.51 -9.90
C GLU A 160 -12.79 -29.14 -11.17
N SER A 161 -13.00 -28.32 -12.20
CA SER A 161 -13.30 -28.80 -13.55
C SER A 161 -12.64 -27.91 -14.59
N SER A 162 -11.77 -28.50 -15.43
CA SER A 162 -11.07 -27.80 -16.52
C SER A 162 -10.31 -26.53 -16.07
N GLY A 163 -9.68 -26.57 -14.89
CA GLY A 163 -8.94 -25.44 -14.32
C GLY A 163 -9.82 -24.33 -13.72
N ILE A 164 -11.13 -24.56 -13.61
CA ILE A 164 -12.06 -23.69 -12.88
C ILE A 164 -12.32 -24.32 -11.52
N TYR A 165 -12.07 -23.55 -10.47
CA TYR A 165 -12.34 -23.93 -9.09
C TYR A 165 -13.68 -23.35 -8.67
N SER A 166 -14.52 -24.16 -8.03
CA SER A 166 -15.85 -23.74 -7.60
C SER A 166 -16.23 -24.38 -6.28
N VAL A 167 -17.11 -23.72 -5.54
CA VAL A 167 -17.70 -24.24 -4.30
C VAL A 167 -19.20 -24.06 -4.37
N ASN A 168 -19.94 -25.08 -3.94
CA ASN A 168 -21.39 -24.98 -3.80
C ASN A 168 -21.71 -24.03 -2.65
N ALA A 169 -22.54 -23.04 -2.91
CA ALA A 169 -22.94 -22.03 -1.95
C ALA A 169 -24.35 -21.55 -2.27
N ASN A 170 -25.08 -21.11 -1.27
CA ASN A 170 -26.37 -20.46 -1.42
C ASN A 170 -26.22 -18.95 -1.31
N LEU A 171 -27.23 -18.23 -1.77
CA LEU A 171 -27.35 -16.80 -1.52
C LEU A 171 -27.27 -16.53 -0.01
N SER A 172 -26.53 -15.49 0.36
CA SER A 172 -26.24 -15.09 1.74
C SER A 172 -25.32 -16.02 2.54
N ASP A 173 -24.84 -17.12 1.97
CA ASP A 173 -23.75 -17.87 2.61
C ASP A 173 -22.49 -17.01 2.73
N THR A 174 -21.68 -17.27 3.76
CA THR A 174 -20.38 -16.62 3.93
C THR A 174 -19.28 -17.58 3.50
N ILE A 175 -18.54 -17.20 2.46
CA ILE A 175 -17.32 -17.91 2.05
C ILE A 175 -16.13 -17.30 2.77
N GLY A 176 -15.31 -18.14 3.41
CA GLY A 176 -14.07 -17.76 4.07
C GLY A 176 -12.87 -18.49 3.48
N PHE A 177 -11.77 -17.78 3.31
CA PHE A 177 -10.46 -18.31 2.98
C PHE A 177 -9.55 -18.14 4.18
N GLN A 178 -8.92 -19.23 4.63
CA GLN A 178 -7.84 -19.20 5.58
C GLN A 178 -6.55 -19.65 4.88
N LEU A 179 -5.57 -18.78 4.86
CA LEU A 179 -4.28 -19.01 4.24
C LEU A 179 -3.17 -18.94 5.30
N LYS A 180 -2.51 -20.06 5.56
CA LYS A 180 -1.36 -20.15 6.45
C LYS A 180 -0.09 -20.19 5.62
N ILE A 181 0.81 -19.24 5.86
CA ILE A 181 2.06 -19.10 5.13
C ILE A 181 3.22 -19.17 6.10
N LYS A 182 4.18 -20.04 5.83
CA LYS A 182 5.35 -20.26 6.68
C LYS A 182 6.64 -20.17 5.88
N ASN A 183 7.65 -19.48 6.41
CA ASN A 183 9.00 -19.54 5.85
C ASN A 183 9.63 -20.91 6.15
N VAL A 184 10.08 -21.60 5.12
CA VAL A 184 10.74 -22.92 5.22
C VAL A 184 12.14 -22.91 4.64
N GLN A 185 12.74 -21.73 4.50
CA GLN A 185 14.15 -21.61 4.14
C GLN A 185 15.04 -22.28 5.18
N GLN A 186 16.18 -22.75 4.71
CA GLN A 186 17.21 -23.26 5.61
C GLN A 186 17.64 -22.15 6.56
N PRO A 187 17.68 -22.40 7.88
CA PRO A 187 18.18 -21.43 8.84
C PRO A 187 19.61 -21.00 8.52
N LEU A 188 19.87 -19.70 8.69
CA LEU A 188 21.22 -19.12 8.62
C LEU A 188 22.03 -19.47 9.87
N TYR A 189 21.36 -19.61 11.02
CA TYR A 189 21.99 -19.93 12.29
C TYR A 189 21.04 -20.72 13.19
N THR A 190 21.56 -21.76 13.84
CA THR A 190 20.84 -22.57 14.84
C THR A 190 21.74 -22.78 16.04
N SER A 191 21.35 -22.27 17.22
CA SER A 191 22.09 -22.48 18.46
C SER A 191 21.21 -22.28 19.69
N TYR A 192 21.35 -23.14 20.70
CA TYR A 192 20.72 -23.04 22.03
C TYR A 192 19.33 -22.37 22.04
N ASN A 193 18.37 -22.95 21.30
CA ASN A 193 16.96 -22.51 21.15
C ASN A 193 16.70 -21.24 20.30
N ARG A 194 17.68 -20.73 19.57
CA ARG A 194 17.48 -19.64 18.61
C ARG A 194 17.78 -20.13 17.19
N THR A 195 16.78 -19.95 16.33
CA THR A 195 16.90 -20.17 14.89
C THR A 195 16.78 -18.82 14.20
N ALA A 196 17.74 -18.45 13.39
CA ALA A 196 17.65 -17.26 12.53
C ALA A 196 17.42 -17.73 11.09
N VAL A 197 16.29 -17.35 10.51
CA VAL A 197 16.02 -17.52 9.07
C VAL A 197 16.14 -16.17 8.38
N GLN A 198 16.50 -16.18 7.10
CA GLN A 198 16.42 -14.97 6.30
C GLN A 198 14.93 -14.58 6.17
N PRO A 199 14.56 -13.34 6.53
CA PRO A 199 13.17 -12.91 6.36
C PRO A 199 12.83 -12.81 4.88
N LEU A 200 11.62 -13.24 4.52
CA LEU A 200 11.10 -13.14 3.16
C LEU A 200 10.05 -12.04 3.10
N LEU A 201 10.17 -11.12 2.14
CA LEU A 201 9.10 -10.21 1.79
C LEU A 201 8.12 -10.95 0.88
N CYS A 202 6.88 -11.08 1.34
CA CYS A 202 5.81 -11.77 0.61
C CYS A 202 4.67 -10.80 0.32
N THR A 203 4.25 -10.74 -0.94
CA THR A 203 3.04 -10.04 -1.37
C THR A 203 2.02 -11.09 -1.80
N THR A 204 0.99 -11.28 -0.97
CA THR A 204 -0.08 -12.25 -1.19
C THR A 204 -1.31 -11.53 -1.71
N SER A 205 -1.86 -12.01 -2.82
CA SER A 205 -3.06 -11.46 -3.45
C SER A 205 -4.15 -12.53 -3.57
N LEU A 206 -5.35 -12.18 -3.13
CA LEU A 206 -6.57 -12.97 -3.30
C LEU A 206 -7.60 -12.12 -4.03
N ALA A 207 -8.23 -12.67 -5.07
CA ALA A 207 -9.28 -12.00 -5.83
C ALA A 207 -10.63 -12.69 -5.62
N LEU A 208 -11.68 -11.88 -5.47
CA LEU A 208 -13.07 -12.34 -5.40
C LEU A 208 -13.88 -11.58 -6.45
N SER A 209 -14.69 -12.29 -7.24
CA SER A 209 -15.55 -11.66 -8.25
C SER A 209 -16.66 -10.83 -7.58
N ASN A 210 -16.84 -9.59 -8.03
CA ASN A 210 -17.92 -8.74 -7.56
C ASN A 210 -19.30 -9.22 -8.06
N ASP A 211 -19.32 -10.12 -9.05
CA ASP A 211 -20.56 -10.76 -9.51
C ASP A 211 -21.14 -11.67 -8.43
N TYR A 212 -20.28 -12.37 -7.67
CA TYR A 212 -20.70 -13.39 -6.70
C TYR A 212 -20.57 -12.96 -5.25
N PHE A 213 -19.72 -11.97 -4.94
CA PHE A 213 -19.33 -11.65 -3.58
C PHE A 213 -19.52 -10.18 -3.23
N SER A 214 -19.94 -9.94 -1.99
CA SER A 214 -19.97 -8.60 -1.38
C SER A 214 -19.53 -8.66 0.09
N GLY A 215 -19.43 -7.50 0.73
CA GLY A 215 -19.17 -7.43 2.17
C GLY A 215 -17.83 -8.04 2.59
N ILE A 216 -16.80 -7.86 1.75
CA ILE A 216 -15.48 -8.47 1.95
C ILE A 216 -14.85 -7.99 3.26
N ARG A 217 -14.37 -8.95 4.06
CA ARG A 217 -13.68 -8.73 5.33
C ARG A 217 -12.38 -9.51 5.37
N THR A 218 -11.33 -8.91 5.91
CA THR A 218 -9.99 -9.51 5.98
C THR A 218 -9.44 -9.45 7.39
N SER A 219 -8.75 -10.50 7.84
CA SER A 219 -8.01 -10.51 9.11
C SER A 219 -6.66 -11.23 8.95
N PRO A 220 -5.52 -10.55 9.12
CA PRO A 220 -5.38 -9.11 9.38
C PRO A 220 -5.95 -8.25 8.25
N LYS A 221 -6.19 -6.96 8.53
CA LYS A 221 -6.65 -6.02 7.50
C LYS A 221 -5.66 -6.03 6.33
N ALA A 222 -6.17 -6.20 5.11
CA ALA A 222 -5.32 -6.15 3.92
C ALA A 222 -4.63 -4.78 3.81
N ASN A 223 -3.37 -4.76 3.36
CA ASN A 223 -2.61 -3.52 3.15
C ASN A 223 -3.26 -2.66 2.07
N SER A 224 -3.88 -3.30 1.06
CA SER A 224 -4.70 -2.63 0.06
C SER A 224 -5.84 -3.53 -0.39
N THR A 225 -6.91 -2.89 -0.86
CA THR A 225 -8.05 -3.55 -1.50
C THR A 225 -8.42 -2.72 -2.72
N THR A 226 -8.34 -3.33 -3.91
CA THR A 226 -8.53 -2.63 -5.18
C THR A 226 -9.59 -3.33 -6.02
N ALA A 227 -10.47 -2.56 -6.67
CA ALA A 227 -11.39 -3.09 -7.67
C ALA A 227 -10.71 -3.13 -9.03
N LEU A 228 -10.59 -4.32 -9.62
CA LEU A 228 -9.91 -4.54 -10.90
C LEU A 228 -10.66 -5.58 -11.73
N ALA A 229 -11.00 -5.23 -12.97
CA ALA A 229 -11.64 -6.14 -13.94
C ALA A 229 -12.88 -6.88 -13.38
N GLY A 230 -13.74 -6.16 -12.63
CA GLY A 230 -14.94 -6.75 -12.02
C GLY A 230 -14.67 -7.60 -10.77
N LYS A 231 -13.44 -7.59 -10.24
CA LYS A 231 -13.04 -8.32 -9.04
C LYS A 231 -12.54 -7.37 -7.98
N THR A 232 -12.72 -7.75 -6.72
CA THR A 232 -12.05 -7.11 -5.60
C THR A 232 -10.80 -7.91 -5.25
N VAL A 233 -9.64 -7.27 -5.36
CA VAL A 233 -8.32 -7.86 -5.08
C VAL A 233 -7.83 -7.35 -3.73
N MET A 234 -7.66 -8.27 -2.79
CA MET A 234 -7.09 -8.01 -1.47
C MET A 234 -5.61 -8.37 -1.49
N THR A 235 -4.77 -7.44 -1.03
CA THR A 235 -3.31 -7.63 -1.01
C THR A 235 -2.76 -7.49 0.40
N TRP A 236 -1.99 -8.49 0.84
CA TRP A 236 -1.20 -8.44 2.07
C TRP A 236 0.29 -8.42 1.73
N ILE A 237 1.02 -7.53 2.38
CA ILE A 237 2.47 -7.45 2.34
C ILE A 237 2.95 -7.88 3.72
N THR A 238 3.64 -9.02 3.78
CA THR A 238 4.10 -9.62 5.04
C THR A 238 5.59 -9.93 4.99
N PHE A 239 6.22 -9.86 6.17
CA PHE A 239 7.57 -10.36 6.38
C PHE A 239 7.49 -11.71 7.07
N LEU A 240 7.95 -12.77 6.40
CA LEU A 240 7.94 -14.10 6.96
C LEU A 240 9.28 -14.40 7.62
N GLY A 241 9.30 -14.34 8.95
CA GLY A 241 10.36 -14.88 9.81
C GLY A 241 10.11 -16.36 10.12
N ASN A 242 10.38 -16.79 11.35
CA ASN A 242 10.15 -18.19 11.77
C ASN A 242 8.68 -18.55 11.98
N GLU A 243 7.84 -17.54 12.24
CA GLU A 243 6.44 -17.76 12.62
C GLU A 243 5.55 -17.96 11.39
N THR A 244 4.49 -18.75 11.58
CA THR A 244 3.46 -18.92 10.55
C THR A 244 2.51 -17.74 10.58
N GLN A 245 2.36 -17.06 9.44
CA GLN A 245 1.40 -15.99 9.28
C GLN A 245 0.07 -16.56 8.78
N THR A 246 -1.04 -16.12 9.36
CA THR A 246 -2.39 -16.53 8.93
C THR A 246 -3.11 -15.33 8.34
N LEU A 247 -3.50 -15.44 7.07
CA LEU A 247 -4.29 -14.46 6.35
C LEU A 247 -5.69 -15.02 6.13
N ASN A 248 -6.70 -14.35 6.67
CA ASN A 248 -8.09 -14.72 6.48
C ASN A 248 -8.80 -13.68 5.60
N ALA A 249 -9.64 -14.14 4.69
CA ALA A 249 -10.58 -13.33 3.95
C ALA A 249 -11.96 -13.97 4.02
N SER A 250 -13.02 -13.17 4.03
CA SER A 250 -14.38 -13.68 3.97
C SER A 250 -15.27 -12.72 3.21
N ALA A 251 -16.31 -13.24 2.57
CA ALA A 251 -17.29 -12.46 1.83
C ALA A 251 -18.65 -13.15 1.83
N SER A 252 -19.71 -12.36 1.73
CA SER A 252 -21.08 -12.84 1.60
C SER A 252 -21.42 -13.09 0.13
N VAL A 253 -22.05 -14.23 -0.15
CA VAL A 253 -22.50 -14.62 -1.50
C VAL A 253 -23.75 -13.84 -1.87
N THR A 254 -23.68 -13.08 -2.96
CA THR A 254 -24.78 -12.26 -3.49
C THR A 254 -25.41 -12.84 -4.73
N ASP A 255 -24.66 -13.65 -5.47
CA ASP A 255 -25.15 -14.37 -6.63
C ASP A 255 -24.43 -15.71 -6.76
N VAL A 256 -25.02 -16.64 -7.50
CA VAL A 256 -24.46 -17.97 -7.76
C VAL A 256 -24.61 -18.28 -9.25
N GLY A 257 -23.65 -19.01 -9.80
CA GLY A 257 -23.75 -19.47 -11.18
C GLY A 257 -24.94 -20.42 -11.40
N ALA A 258 -25.25 -20.71 -12.66
CA ALA A 258 -26.36 -21.58 -13.08
C ALA A 258 -26.37 -22.99 -12.44
N TRP A 259 -25.27 -23.39 -11.81
CA TRP A 259 -25.09 -24.68 -11.15
C TRP A 259 -25.13 -24.60 -9.61
N GLY A 260 -25.53 -23.45 -9.03
CA GLY A 260 -25.55 -23.27 -7.56
C GLY A 260 -24.16 -23.21 -6.94
N ALA A 261 -23.17 -22.73 -7.71
CA ALA A 261 -21.78 -22.66 -7.29
C ALA A 261 -21.17 -21.30 -7.63
N VAL A 262 -20.21 -20.87 -6.81
CA VAL A 262 -19.40 -19.67 -7.03
C VAL A 262 -18.01 -20.06 -7.49
N THR A 263 -17.43 -19.31 -8.43
CA THR A 263 -16.09 -19.56 -8.93
C THR A 263 -15.04 -18.90 -8.06
N LEU A 264 -13.92 -19.59 -7.85
CA LEU A 264 -12.81 -19.15 -7.02
C LEU A 264 -11.56 -18.95 -7.87
N ASP A 265 -10.89 -17.82 -7.69
CA ASP A 265 -9.65 -17.51 -8.40
C ASP A 265 -8.43 -18.08 -7.67
N PRO A 266 -7.36 -18.45 -8.41
CA PRO A 266 -6.07 -18.77 -7.84
C PRO A 266 -5.51 -17.68 -6.92
N ILE A 267 -4.83 -18.11 -5.86
CA ILE A 267 -4.10 -17.25 -4.93
C ILE A 267 -2.72 -16.99 -5.54
N THR A 268 -2.30 -15.73 -5.57
CA THR A 268 -0.97 -15.36 -6.08
C THR A 268 -0.08 -14.88 -4.94
N ILE A 269 1.13 -15.41 -4.85
CA ILE A 269 2.13 -15.01 -3.86
C ILE A 269 3.41 -14.65 -4.59
N GLN A 270 3.86 -13.42 -4.40
CA GLN A 270 5.17 -12.95 -4.85
C GLN A 270 6.14 -12.94 -3.68
N ILE A 271 7.34 -13.45 -3.88
CA ILE A 271 8.36 -13.60 -2.85
C ILE A 271 9.65 -12.93 -3.30
N SER A 272 10.20 -12.08 -2.43
CA SER A 272 11.55 -11.56 -2.55
C SER A 272 12.39 -11.99 -1.35
N SER A 273 13.58 -12.52 -1.64
CA SER A 273 14.63 -12.81 -0.65
C SER A 273 15.83 -11.87 -0.77
N SER A 274 15.75 -10.81 -1.57
CA SER A 274 16.85 -9.86 -1.77
C SER A 274 16.93 -8.90 -0.57
N SER A 275 18.08 -8.89 0.09
CA SER A 275 18.43 -7.92 1.14
C SER A 275 18.28 -6.48 0.66
N GLU A 276 18.63 -6.20 -0.59
CA GLU A 276 18.53 -4.87 -1.20
C GLU A 276 17.07 -4.47 -1.40
N THR A 277 16.22 -5.42 -1.78
CA THR A 277 14.77 -5.20 -1.91
C THR A 277 14.14 -4.94 -0.56
N LEU A 278 14.51 -5.72 0.46
CA LEU A 278 14.09 -5.50 1.85
C LEU A 278 14.53 -4.13 2.36
N LYS A 279 15.82 -3.80 2.19
CA LYS A 279 16.38 -2.50 2.57
C LYS A 279 15.65 -1.35 1.89
N SER A 280 15.47 -1.42 0.57
CA SER A 280 14.77 -0.38 -0.19
C SER A 280 13.31 -0.22 0.28
N TYR A 281 12.63 -1.31 0.64
CA TYR A 281 11.28 -1.24 1.20
C TYR A 281 11.26 -0.47 2.53
N PHE A 282 12.17 -0.79 3.45
CA PHE A 282 12.27 -0.08 4.73
C PHE A 282 12.63 1.40 4.55
N GLU A 283 13.58 1.71 3.67
CA GLU A 283 13.97 3.09 3.36
C GLU A 283 12.79 3.92 2.80
N ASN A 284 12.03 3.35 1.86
CA ASN A 284 10.85 4.01 1.30
C ASN A 284 9.76 4.22 2.37
N MET A 285 9.59 3.27 3.28
CA MET A 285 8.64 3.38 4.38
C MET A 285 9.05 4.46 5.37
N ILE A 286 10.35 4.54 5.73
CA ILE A 286 10.90 5.62 6.56
C ILE A 286 10.72 6.98 5.87
N SER A 287 11.04 7.08 4.57
CA SER A 287 10.84 8.31 3.81
C SER A 287 9.38 8.73 3.77
N SER A 288 8.44 7.79 3.65
CA SER A 288 7.00 8.07 3.65
C SER A 288 6.52 8.55 5.03
N LEU A 289 7.08 7.99 6.11
CA LEU A 289 6.81 8.45 7.47
C LEU A 289 7.35 9.87 7.70
N ASN A 290 8.57 10.15 7.25
CA ASN A 290 9.14 11.50 7.34
C ASN A 290 8.29 12.53 6.59
N TYR A 291 7.87 12.22 5.36
CA TYR A 291 6.96 13.07 4.60
C TYR A 291 5.63 13.31 5.33
N THR A 292 5.09 12.27 5.99
CA THR A 292 3.86 12.40 6.79
C THR A 292 4.09 13.29 8.01
N ILE A 293 5.25 13.19 8.66
CA ILE A 293 5.63 14.06 9.79
C ILE A 293 5.76 15.52 9.31
N GLU A 294 6.43 15.78 8.20
CA GLU A 294 6.56 17.12 7.61
C GLU A 294 5.17 17.73 7.31
N LEU A 295 4.25 16.93 6.76
CA LEU A 295 2.86 17.38 6.55
C LEU A 295 2.15 17.73 7.87
N MET A 296 2.40 16.96 8.94
CA MET A 296 1.82 17.22 10.27
C MET A 296 2.43 18.47 10.93
N GLU A 297 3.72 18.71 10.75
CA GLU A 297 4.40 19.93 11.23
C GLU A 297 3.89 21.17 10.50
N GLY A 298 3.79 21.13 9.17
CA GLY A 298 3.22 22.24 8.39
C GLY A 298 1.75 22.51 8.74
N PHE A 299 0.99 21.48 9.09
CA PHE A 299 -0.36 21.64 9.63
C PHE A 299 -0.35 22.32 11.02
N ALA A 300 0.58 21.95 11.90
CA ALA A 300 0.71 22.56 13.22
C ALA A 300 1.11 24.04 13.15
N ASP A 301 2.05 24.39 12.27
CA ASP A 301 2.47 25.78 12.02
C ASP A 301 1.32 26.63 11.47
N SER A 302 0.60 26.10 10.47
CA SER A 302 -0.60 26.76 9.93
C SER A 302 -1.67 26.98 11.01
N SER A 303 -1.82 26.03 11.94
CA SER A 303 -2.72 26.17 13.08
C SER A 303 -2.24 27.23 14.08
N GLY A 304 -0.93 27.39 14.29
CA GLY A 304 -0.34 28.42 15.15
C GLY A 304 -0.50 29.83 14.56
N GLU A 305 -0.32 29.97 13.25
CA GLU A 305 -0.57 31.22 12.53
C GLU A 305 -2.06 31.61 12.60
N LEU A 306 -2.96 30.65 12.38
CA LEU A 306 -4.40 30.85 12.54
C LEU A 306 -4.76 31.32 13.97
N SER A 307 -4.14 30.73 14.99
CA SER A 307 -4.33 31.14 16.38
C SER A 307 -3.86 32.59 16.62
N THR A 308 -2.76 33.00 15.99
CA THR A 308 -2.21 34.36 16.12
C THR A 308 -3.13 35.37 15.44
N GLN A 309 -3.56 35.08 14.20
CA GLN A 309 -4.51 35.92 13.47
C GLN A 309 -5.85 36.07 14.22
N THR A 310 -6.31 35.01 14.88
CA THR A 310 -7.52 35.07 15.72
C THR A 310 -7.33 35.98 16.94
N SER A 311 -6.13 35.98 17.55
CA SER A 311 -5.80 36.87 18.67
C SER A 311 -5.72 38.33 18.24
N GLU A 312 -5.12 38.61 17.08
CA GLU A 312 -5.05 39.97 16.51
C GLU A 312 -6.45 40.49 16.17
N MET A 313 -7.32 39.63 15.64
CA MET A 313 -8.72 39.96 15.40
C MET A 313 -9.45 40.34 16.70
N ALA A 314 -9.25 39.58 17.78
CA ALA A 314 -9.85 39.90 19.08
C ALA A 314 -9.39 41.26 19.62
N GLN A 315 -8.12 41.61 19.41
CA GLN A 315 -7.58 42.91 19.78
C GLN A 315 -8.18 44.03 18.94
N ALA A 316 -8.24 43.86 17.61
CA ALA A 316 -8.85 44.84 16.70
C ALA A 316 -10.33 45.10 17.05
N LEU A 317 -11.08 44.05 17.38
CA LEU A 317 -12.47 44.17 17.86
C LEU A 317 -12.58 44.96 19.17
N GLY A 318 -11.64 44.77 20.10
CA GLY A 318 -11.56 45.56 21.34
C GLY A 318 -11.25 47.04 21.09
N GLU A 319 -10.36 47.34 20.14
CA GLU A 319 -10.05 48.71 19.71
C GLU A 319 -11.25 49.37 19.02
N ILE A 320 -11.97 48.64 18.16
CA ILE A 320 -13.21 49.09 17.53
C ILE A 320 -14.28 49.39 18.58
N ALA A 321 -14.48 48.53 19.58
CA ALA A 321 -15.44 48.77 20.65
C ALA A 321 -15.13 50.07 21.42
N ASN A 322 -13.84 50.34 21.64
CA ASN A 322 -13.39 51.59 22.27
C ASN A 322 -13.63 52.82 21.36
N VAL A 323 -13.34 52.74 20.06
CA VAL A 323 -13.56 53.84 19.10
C VAL A 323 -15.05 54.10 18.84
N THR A 324 -15.87 53.04 18.82
CA THR A 324 -17.32 53.13 18.59
C THR A 324 -18.05 53.83 19.74
N SER A 325 -17.48 53.80 20.95
CA SER A 325 -17.98 54.59 22.08
C SER A 325 -17.82 56.11 21.90
N GLY A 326 -17.06 56.56 20.89
CA GLY A 326 -16.63 57.95 20.75
C GLY A 326 -17.02 58.72 19.48
N LEU A 327 -17.60 58.12 18.42
CA LEU A 327 -17.75 58.84 17.14
C LEU A 327 -19.05 58.58 16.38
N GLY A 328 -19.76 59.68 16.11
CA GLY A 328 -21.01 59.73 15.36
C GLY A 328 -20.93 60.31 13.95
N GLU A 329 -19.85 60.18 13.16
CA GLU A 329 -19.81 60.86 11.84
C GLU A 329 -19.02 60.23 10.65
N ASN A 330 -18.53 58.98 10.68
CA ASN A 330 -17.86 58.34 9.50
C ASN A 330 -18.57 57.08 8.98
N ALA A 331 -19.76 57.25 8.38
CA ALA A 331 -20.59 56.13 7.94
C ALA A 331 -20.03 55.33 6.75
N THR A 332 -19.27 55.94 5.83
CA THR A 332 -18.80 55.28 4.60
C THR A 332 -17.61 54.35 4.83
N ASP A 333 -16.64 54.77 5.62
CA ASP A 333 -15.48 53.95 6.00
C ASP A 333 -15.89 52.83 6.96
N LEU A 334 -16.88 53.10 7.83
CA LEU A 334 -17.50 52.09 8.67
C LEU A 334 -18.18 51.01 7.82
N VAL A 335 -18.94 51.39 6.78
CA VAL A 335 -19.63 50.43 5.90
C VAL A 335 -18.63 49.58 5.11
N GLN A 336 -17.57 50.18 4.53
CA GLN A 336 -16.54 49.40 3.83
C GLN A 336 -15.79 48.45 4.77
N THR A 337 -15.51 48.89 5.99
CA THR A 337 -14.87 48.06 7.02
C THR A 337 -15.80 46.92 7.47
N LEU A 338 -17.10 47.17 7.64
CA LEU A 338 -18.09 46.13 7.99
C LEU A 338 -18.25 45.09 6.87
N PHE A 339 -18.17 45.48 5.60
CA PHE A 339 -18.16 44.54 4.49
C PHE A 339 -16.91 43.65 4.49
N PHE A 340 -15.74 44.23 4.69
CA PHE A 340 -14.49 43.47 4.78
C PHE A 340 -14.49 42.49 5.98
N ILE A 341 -15.01 42.93 7.13
CA ILE A 341 -15.21 42.06 8.31
C ILE A 341 -16.19 40.93 7.97
N GLY A 342 -17.30 41.21 7.29
CA GLY A 342 -18.27 40.20 6.87
C GLY A 342 -17.67 39.11 5.96
N ASP A 343 -16.87 39.51 4.98
CA ASP A 343 -16.18 38.57 4.08
C ASP A 343 -15.14 37.73 4.83
N MET A 344 -14.41 38.34 5.77
CA MET A 344 -13.43 37.66 6.60
C MET A 344 -14.08 36.66 7.57
N LEU A 345 -15.18 37.02 8.22
CA LEU A 345 -15.94 36.14 9.11
C LEU A 345 -16.51 34.93 8.36
N ASN A 346 -16.99 35.12 7.13
CA ASN A 346 -17.46 34.04 6.28
C ASN A 346 -16.32 33.08 5.87
N PHE A 347 -15.14 33.61 5.54
CA PHE A 347 -13.95 32.79 5.27
C PHE A 347 -13.50 32.00 6.51
N MET A 348 -13.56 32.63 7.69
CA MET A 348 -13.25 31.98 8.97
C MET A 348 -14.26 30.87 9.30
N ASP A 349 -15.56 31.09 9.10
CA ASP A 349 -16.57 30.03 9.28
C ASP A 349 -16.31 28.82 8.37
N GLN A 350 -16.00 29.05 7.09
CA GLN A 350 -15.68 27.98 6.15
C GLN A 350 -14.44 27.18 6.59
N THR A 351 -13.41 27.87 7.08
CA THR A 351 -12.18 27.25 7.56
C THR A 351 -12.41 26.45 8.84
N LEU A 352 -13.23 26.97 9.77
CA LEU A 352 -13.60 26.26 10.99
C LEU A 352 -14.50 25.06 10.70
N ASN A 353 -15.41 25.16 9.72
CA ASN A 353 -16.23 24.04 9.25
C ASN A 353 -15.39 22.90 8.69
N PHE A 354 -14.42 23.26 7.84
CA PHE A 354 -13.46 22.32 7.30
C PHE A 354 -12.68 21.63 8.44
N THR A 355 -12.14 22.41 9.39
CA THR A 355 -11.39 21.90 10.54
C THR A 355 -12.22 20.96 11.42
N GLN A 356 -13.48 21.30 11.72
CA GLN A 356 -14.38 20.42 12.46
C GLN A 356 -14.60 19.08 11.77
N THR A 357 -14.76 19.09 10.44
CA THR A 357 -14.98 17.88 9.65
C THR A 357 -13.78 16.93 9.77
N TYR A 358 -12.55 17.46 9.71
CA TYR A 358 -11.35 16.64 9.88
C TYR A 358 -11.13 16.17 11.32
N LEU A 359 -11.42 16.99 12.33
CA LEU A 359 -11.38 16.56 13.73
C LEU A 359 -12.39 15.44 13.98
N GLN A 360 -13.58 15.51 13.39
CA GLN A 360 -14.57 14.45 13.46
C GLN A 360 -14.06 13.16 12.80
N PHE A 361 -13.44 13.23 11.61
CA PHE A 361 -12.85 12.06 10.97
C PHE A 361 -11.69 11.45 11.77
N ALA A 362 -10.83 12.29 12.35
CA ALA A 362 -9.75 11.83 13.22
C ALA A 362 -10.29 11.13 14.47
N ASN A 363 -11.30 11.71 15.12
CA ASN A 363 -11.91 11.14 16.30
C ASN A 363 -12.59 9.79 16.00
N VAL A 364 -13.35 9.72 14.90
CA VAL A 364 -13.96 8.46 14.42
C VAL A 364 -12.87 7.42 14.14
N SER A 365 -11.78 7.79 13.49
CA SER A 365 -10.68 6.87 13.20
C SER A 365 -10.00 6.31 14.46
N ILE A 366 -9.82 7.13 15.48
CA ILE A 366 -9.22 6.69 16.76
C ILE A 366 -10.21 5.85 17.57
N VAL A 367 -11.49 6.24 17.60
CA VAL A 367 -12.55 5.44 18.24
C VAL A 367 -12.68 4.09 17.56
N ASP A 368 -12.65 4.03 16.23
CA ASP A 368 -12.69 2.79 15.46
C ASP A 368 -11.46 1.92 15.73
N PHE A 369 -10.28 2.54 15.82
CA PHE A 369 -9.04 1.85 16.21
C PHE A 369 -9.13 1.26 17.62
N MET A 370 -9.62 2.03 18.60
CA MET A 370 -9.76 1.60 20.00
C MET A 370 -10.92 0.63 20.22
N SER A 371 -11.91 0.63 19.33
CA SER A 371 -13.06 -0.29 19.37
C SER A 371 -12.75 -1.64 18.71
N ASP A 372 -11.64 -1.77 17.98
CA ASP A 372 -11.15 -3.06 17.49
C ASP A 372 -10.75 -3.96 18.65
N SER A 373 -11.28 -5.19 18.67
CA SER A 373 -11.10 -6.13 19.77
C SER A 373 -9.64 -6.48 20.06
N ARG A 374 -8.75 -6.46 19.06
CA ARG A 374 -7.32 -6.72 19.25
C ARG A 374 -6.63 -5.53 19.88
N THR A 375 -7.02 -4.32 19.50
CA THR A 375 -6.57 -3.09 20.15
C THR A 375 -7.05 -3.05 21.59
N GLN A 376 -8.30 -3.43 21.89
CA GLN A 376 -8.80 -3.48 23.27
C GLN A 376 -8.01 -4.45 24.13
N GLU A 377 -7.71 -5.65 23.63
CA GLU A 377 -6.89 -6.64 24.34
C GLU A 377 -5.45 -6.14 24.55
N PHE A 378 -4.87 -5.47 23.55
CA PHE A 378 -3.55 -4.85 23.65
C PHE A 378 -3.53 -3.70 24.66
N LEU A 379 -4.53 -2.81 24.63
CA LEU A 379 -4.66 -1.67 25.54
C LEU A 379 -4.99 -2.10 26.97
N TYR A 380 -5.71 -3.22 27.16
CA TYR A 380 -5.92 -3.83 28.47
C TYR A 380 -4.60 -4.26 29.11
N ASN A 381 -3.69 -4.79 28.30
CA ASN A 381 -2.34 -5.18 28.73
C ASN A 381 -1.35 -4.01 28.78
N ASN A 382 -1.73 -2.82 28.27
CA ASN A 382 -0.90 -1.61 28.23
C ASN A 382 -1.73 -0.38 28.68
N PRO A 383 -2.09 -0.30 29.98
CA PRO A 383 -3.05 0.68 30.49
C PRO A 383 -2.61 2.13 30.30
N ASP A 384 -1.31 2.42 30.37
CA ASP A 384 -0.78 3.77 30.16
C ASP A 384 -1.07 4.28 28.73
N LEU A 385 -0.91 3.40 27.74
CA LEU A 385 -1.22 3.72 26.36
C LEU A 385 -2.73 3.90 26.14
N SER A 386 -3.55 3.11 26.83
CA SER A 386 -5.01 3.28 26.82
C SER A 386 -5.41 4.66 27.34
N VAL A 387 -4.80 5.11 28.44
CA VAL A 387 -5.03 6.44 29.03
C VAL A 387 -4.62 7.53 28.05
N TYR A 388 -3.48 7.41 27.38
CA TYR A 388 -3.05 8.39 26.37
C TYR A 388 -4.03 8.50 25.20
N LEU A 389 -4.57 7.38 24.71
CA LEU A 389 -5.52 7.39 23.60
C LEU A 389 -6.89 7.94 24.00
N TYR A 390 -7.40 7.60 25.19
CA TYR A 390 -8.62 8.21 25.71
C TYR A 390 -8.46 9.72 25.93
N ASN A 391 -7.30 10.17 26.42
CA ASN A 391 -6.98 11.58 26.54
C ASN A 391 -6.89 12.27 25.17
N ALA A 392 -6.34 11.60 24.15
CA ALA A 392 -6.30 12.13 22.79
C ALA A 392 -7.71 12.30 22.20
N ILE A 393 -8.60 11.31 22.35
CA ILE A 393 -10.03 11.43 21.99
C ILE A 393 -10.69 12.59 22.74
N GLY A 394 -10.45 12.69 24.05
CA GLY A 394 -11.01 13.75 24.89
C GLY A 394 -10.57 15.15 24.42
N ASN A 395 -9.29 15.32 24.10
CA ASN A 395 -8.74 16.57 23.60
C ASN A 395 -9.29 16.93 22.21
N ILE A 396 -9.39 15.97 21.28
CA ILE A 396 -9.95 16.18 19.94
C ILE A 396 -11.44 16.52 20.03
N THR A 397 -12.19 15.84 20.89
CA THR A 397 -13.62 16.11 21.13
C THR A 397 -13.82 17.50 21.72
N THR A 398 -12.97 17.90 22.67
CA THR A 398 -13.01 19.24 23.27
C THR A 398 -12.68 20.30 22.22
N ALA A 399 -11.66 20.09 21.38
CA ALA A 399 -11.33 20.99 20.28
C ALA A 399 -12.49 21.13 19.29
N TYR A 400 -13.16 20.03 18.94
CA TYR A 400 -14.36 20.06 18.09
C TYR A 400 -15.48 20.90 18.72
N GLN A 401 -15.75 20.72 20.02
CA GLN A 401 -16.78 21.48 20.75
C GLN A 401 -16.44 22.96 20.87
N LEU A 402 -15.18 23.32 21.09
CA LEU A 402 -14.73 24.71 21.13
C LEU A 402 -14.89 25.39 19.78
N ILE A 403 -14.55 24.71 18.67
CA ILE A 403 -14.82 25.24 17.34
C ILE A 403 -16.33 25.36 17.10
N ASN A 404 -17.13 24.41 17.59
CA ASN A 404 -18.58 24.46 17.43
C ASN A 404 -19.19 25.66 18.14
N MET A 405 -18.74 25.93 19.36
CA MET A 405 -19.13 27.10 20.13
C MET A 405 -18.64 28.41 19.48
N THR A 406 -17.47 28.40 18.83
CA THR A 406 -16.96 29.57 18.10
C THR A 406 -17.81 29.88 16.86
N ARG A 407 -18.25 28.83 16.15
CA ARG A 407 -19.07 28.98 14.92
C ARG A 407 -20.51 29.38 15.22
N TYR A 408 -21.17 28.69 16.14
CA TYR A 408 -22.62 28.84 16.37
C TYR A 408 -22.97 29.58 17.66
N GLY A 409 -21.97 29.91 18.48
CA GLY A 409 -22.18 30.59 19.76
C GLY A 409 -22.77 29.67 20.83
N ASN A 410 -23.18 30.29 21.93
CA ASN A 410 -23.99 29.69 22.99
C ASN A 410 -24.93 30.76 23.59
N GLU A 411 -25.56 30.46 24.73
CA GLU A 411 -26.50 31.37 25.41
C GLU A 411 -25.88 32.71 25.85
N THR A 412 -24.55 32.81 25.94
CA THR A 412 -23.84 33.99 26.46
C THR A 412 -22.86 34.64 25.48
N VAL A 413 -22.44 33.93 24.42
CA VAL A 413 -21.44 34.37 23.43
C VAL A 413 -22.01 34.12 22.03
N PRO A 414 -22.19 35.17 21.19
CA PRO A 414 -22.66 34.99 19.82
C PRO A 414 -21.60 34.29 18.96
N GLY A 415 -22.06 33.44 18.04
CA GLY A 415 -21.22 32.73 17.08
C GLY A 415 -20.79 33.61 15.91
N LEU A 416 -19.89 33.07 15.08
CA LEU A 416 -19.53 33.64 13.79
C LEU A 416 -20.68 33.60 12.76
N VAL A 417 -21.63 32.68 12.93
CA VAL A 417 -22.81 32.46 12.05
C VAL A 417 -24.11 32.72 12.78
#